data_AF-A0A9P5VPQ5-F1
#
_entry.id   AF-A0A9P5VPQ5-F1
#
_cell.length_a   1.000
_cell.length_b   1.000
_cell.length_c   1.000
_cell.angle_alpha   90.00
_cell.angle_beta   90.00
_cell.angle_gamma   90.00
#
_symmetry.space_group_name_H-M   'P 1'
#
loop_
_entity.id
_entity.type
_entity.pdbx_description
1 polymer ?
#
loop_
_entity_poly.entity_id
_entity_poly.type
_entity_poly.pdbx_seq_one_letter_code
_entity_poly.pdbx_strand_id
1 'polypeptide(L)'
;MVANAFSVKINFVDSNVDDLKKLIKVAKSPLWDYLAADELAISRVSILDDANKQREIILLRDVTFQRELRATESMAKAFGEAPLPKESLHFIAHEVPRKYS
;
A
#
# COMPACT_ATOMS: atom_id res chain seq x y z
N MET A 1 14.32 4.54 -11.69
CA MET A 1 13.11 3.75 -12.01
C MET A 1 11.93 4.70 -12.04
N VAL A 2 11.07 4.63 -13.07
CA VAL A 2 9.84 5.42 -13.16
C VAL A 2 8.75 4.65 -12.40
N ALA A 3 8.11 5.27 -11.41
CA ALA A 3 6.98 4.66 -10.71
C ALA A 3 5.69 4.95 -11.49
N ASN A 4 5.06 3.93 -12.07
CA ASN A 4 3.74 4.06 -12.68
C ASN A 4 2.67 3.84 -11.61
N ALA A 5 1.79 4.83 -11.45
CA ALA A 5 0.61 4.72 -10.60
C ALA A 5 -0.34 3.64 -11.16
N PHE A 6 -1.03 2.93 -10.28
CA PHE A 6 -2.06 1.95 -10.61
C PHE A 6 -3.20 2.10 -9.60
N SER A 7 -4.41 1.71 -9.99
CA SER A 7 -5.60 1.80 -9.14
C SER A 7 -6.17 0.43 -8.82
N VAL A 8 -6.72 0.32 -7.62
CA VAL A 8 -7.49 -0.85 -7.16
C VAL A 8 -8.83 -0.37 -6.60
N LYS A 9 -9.88 -1.16 -6.79
CA LYS A 9 -11.19 -0.89 -6.19
C LYS A 9 -11.34 -1.78 -4.95
N ILE A 10 -11.67 -1.19 -3.81
CA ILE A 10 -11.87 -1.91 -2.56
C ILE A 10 -13.11 -1.35 -1.85
N ASN A 11 -13.91 -2.23 -1.24
CA ASN A 11 -14.97 -1.80 -0.33
C ASN A 11 -14.34 -1.46 1.02
N PHE A 12 -14.02 -0.18 1.23
CA PHE A 12 -13.24 0.26 2.38
C PHE A 12 -13.90 -0.04 3.74
N VAL A 13 -15.23 -0.13 3.80
CA VAL A 13 -15.96 -0.33 5.07
C VAL A 13 -15.90 -1.78 5.52
N ASP A 14 -16.10 -2.72 4.59
CA ASP A 14 -16.25 -4.14 4.90
C ASP A 14 -14.97 -4.96 4.68
N SER A 15 -13.91 -4.33 4.16
CA SER A 15 -12.64 -5.01 3.85
C SER A 15 -11.57 -4.81 4.92
N ASN A 16 -10.58 -5.71 4.89
CA ASN A 16 -9.37 -5.64 5.70
C ASN A 16 -8.11 -5.51 4.82
N VAL A 17 -6.95 -5.48 5.47
CA VAL A 17 -5.65 -5.36 4.80
C VAL A 17 -5.33 -6.59 3.94
N ASP A 18 -5.79 -7.80 4.30
CA ASP A 18 -5.63 -9.01 3.48
C ASP A 18 -6.33 -8.88 2.11
N ASP A 19 -7.54 -8.32 2.08
CA ASP A 19 -8.24 -8.04 0.83
C ASP A 19 -7.44 -7.06 -0.04
N LEU A 20 -6.86 -6.03 0.56
CA LEU A 20 -5.99 -5.09 -0.14
C LEU A 20 -4.74 -5.77 -0.71
N LYS A 21 -4.09 -6.66 0.04
CA LYS A 21 -2.91 -7.43 -0.44
C LYS A 21 -3.24 -8.24 -1.68
N LYS A 22 -4.37 -8.95 -1.67
CA LYS A 22 -4.85 -9.73 -2.83
C LYS A 22 -5.10 -8.83 -4.04
N LEU A 23 -5.75 -7.69 -3.85
CA LEU A 23 -6.03 -6.73 -4.94
C LEU A 23 -4.73 -6.17 -5.55
N ILE A 24 -3.75 -5.80 -4.73
CA ILE A 24 -2.46 -5.30 -5.21
C ILE A 24 -1.73 -6.39 -6.01
N LYS A 25 -1.70 -7.63 -5.51
CA LYS A 25 -1.09 -8.75 -6.22
C LYS A 25 -1.70 -8.93 -7.61
N VAL A 26 -3.03 -8.94 -7.71
CA VAL A 26 -3.74 -9.04 -9.00
C VAL A 26 -3.37 -7.87 -9.93
N ALA A 27 -3.38 -6.64 -9.42
CA ALA A 27 -3.05 -5.46 -10.21
C ALA A 27 -1.57 -5.40 -10.65
N LYS A 28 -0.68 -6.10 -9.95
CA LYS A 28 0.75 -6.20 -10.27
C LYS A 28 1.12 -7.48 -11.02
N SER A 29 0.18 -8.34 -11.33
CA SER A 29 0.43 -9.51 -12.19
C SER A 29 0.87 -9.06 -13.60
N PRO A 30 1.85 -9.73 -14.24
CA PRO A 30 2.54 -10.94 -13.76
C PRO A 30 3.76 -10.66 -12.87
N LEU A 31 4.11 -9.40 -12.63
CA LEU A 31 5.32 -9.00 -11.93
C LEU A 31 5.44 -9.64 -10.54
N TRP A 32 4.31 -9.80 -9.83
CA TRP A 32 4.28 -10.32 -8.44
C TRP A 32 3.65 -11.71 -8.32
N ASP A 33 3.59 -12.49 -9.40
CA ASP A 33 2.97 -13.82 -9.35
C ASP A 33 3.74 -14.79 -8.46
N TYR A 34 5.06 -14.59 -8.31
CA TYR A 34 5.94 -15.41 -7.45
C TYR A 34 5.75 -15.17 -5.94
N LEU A 35 5.07 -14.09 -5.56
CA LEU A 35 4.80 -13.76 -4.16
C LEU A 35 3.43 -14.24 -3.75
N ALA A 36 3.34 -15.01 -2.67
CA ALA A 36 2.04 -15.26 -2.06
C ALA A 36 1.49 -13.97 -1.42
N ALA A 37 0.16 -13.82 -1.35
CA ALA A 37 -0.44 -12.57 -0.87
C ALA A 37 -0.11 -12.28 0.61
N ASP A 38 0.09 -13.33 1.40
CA ASP A 38 0.53 -13.28 2.80
C ASP A 38 2.00 -12.86 2.96
N GLU A 39 2.85 -13.11 1.96
CA GLU A 39 4.25 -12.66 1.92
C GLU A 39 4.41 -11.17 1.57
N LEU A 40 3.32 -10.49 1.21
CA LEU A 40 3.31 -9.06 0.93
C LEU A 40 3.15 -8.26 2.23
N ALA A 41 4.13 -7.43 2.56
CA ALA A 41 4.00 -6.44 3.63
C ALA A 41 3.43 -5.13 3.09
N ILE A 42 2.46 -4.55 3.81
CA ILE A 42 1.94 -3.22 3.53
C ILE A 42 2.28 -2.32 4.70
N SER A 43 2.99 -1.24 4.42
CA SER A 43 3.30 -0.21 5.40
C SER A 43 2.57 1.09 5.09
N ARG A 44 1.95 1.67 6.12
CA ARG A 44 1.38 3.01 6.04
C ARG A 44 2.51 4.03 6.06
N VAL A 45 2.42 5.00 5.17
CA VAL A 45 3.43 6.04 5.01
C VAL A 45 2.80 7.42 4.99
N SER A 46 3.56 8.42 5.40
CA SER A 46 3.21 9.82 5.22
C SER A 46 3.99 10.36 4.02
N ILE A 47 3.31 10.52 2.89
CA ILE A 47 3.87 11.14 1.69
C ILE A 47 3.21 12.50 1.56
N LEU A 48 4.00 13.56 1.40
CA LEU A 48 3.48 14.87 1.06
C LEU A 48 3.07 14.84 -0.42
N ASP A 49 1.78 14.95 -0.69
CA ASP A 49 1.26 15.09 -2.05
C ASP A 49 1.18 16.58 -2.40
N ASP A 50 2.13 17.08 -3.18
CA ASP A 50 2.11 18.45 -3.68
C ASP A 50 1.54 18.45 -5.10
N ALA A 51 0.27 18.87 -5.21
CA ALA A 51 -0.45 18.95 -6.47
C ALA A 51 0.23 19.83 -7.54
N ASN A 52 1.17 20.71 -7.16
CA ASN A 52 1.94 21.52 -8.12
C ASN A 52 3.16 20.79 -8.69
N LYS A 53 3.56 19.66 -8.08
CA LYS A 53 4.68 18.83 -8.53
C LYS A 53 4.15 17.65 -9.32
N GLN A 54 4.03 17.84 -10.64
CA GLN A 54 3.52 16.80 -11.56
C GLN A 54 4.28 15.46 -11.48
N ARG A 55 5.56 15.47 -11.07
CA ARG A 55 6.41 14.29 -10.88
C ARG A 55 7.47 14.55 -9.80
N GLU A 56 7.17 14.25 -8.55
CA GLU A 56 8.20 14.17 -7.51
C GLU A 56 8.70 12.73 -7.39
N ILE A 57 10.02 12.54 -7.50
CA ILE A 57 10.63 11.23 -7.24
C ILE A 57 10.61 11.04 -5.72
N ILE A 58 9.71 10.20 -5.23
CA ILE A 58 9.68 9.83 -3.82
C ILE A 58 10.74 8.74 -3.62
N LEU A 59 11.86 9.10 -2.99
CA LEU A 59 12.87 8.12 -2.59
C LEU A 59 12.42 7.46 -1.29
N LEU A 60 12.55 6.13 -1.20
CA LEU A 60 12.17 5.37 0.00
C LEU A 60 12.82 5.90 1.29
N ARG A 61 14.04 6.46 1.20
CA ARG A 61 14.75 7.07 2.34
C ARG A 61 14.08 8.34 2.88
N ASP A 62 13.31 9.02 2.03
CA ASP A 62 12.64 10.28 2.36
C ASP A 62 11.19 10.01 2.83
N VAL A 63 10.73 8.75 2.79
CA VAL A 63 9.41 8.34 3.23
C VAL A 63 9.42 8.08 4.73
N THR A 64 8.51 8.75 5.44
CA THR A 64 8.28 8.45 6.86
C THR A 64 7.35 7.24 6.97
N PHE A 65 7.92 6.08 7.32
CA PHE A 65 7.19 4.86 7.66
C PHE A 65 6.51 5.02 9.01
N GLN A 66 5.18 4.90 9.04
CA GLN A 66 4.43 5.00 10.29
C GLN A 66 4.40 3.64 11.00
N ARG A 67 3.89 2.62 10.30
CA ARG A 67 3.84 1.23 10.79
C ARG A 67 3.47 0.25 9.69
N GLU A 68 3.82 -1.01 9.91
CA GLU A 68 3.28 -2.14 9.14
C GLU A 68 1.84 -2.45 9.56
N LEU A 69 1.00 -2.78 8.57
CA LEU A 69 -0.41 -3.08 8.76
C LEU A 69 -0.62 -4.59 8.91
N ARG A 70 -1.45 -4.98 9.89
CA ARG A 70 -1.79 -6.39 10.11
C ARG A 70 -2.85 -6.83 9.11
N ALA A 71 -2.72 -8.04 8.56
CA ALA A 71 -3.67 -8.58 7.58
C ALA A 71 -5.13 -8.56 8.08
N THR A 72 -5.34 -8.83 9.37
CA THR A 72 -6.67 -8.86 10.01
C THR A 72 -7.20 -7.47 10.38
N GLU A 73 -6.42 -6.41 10.17
CA GLU A 73 -6.85 -5.05 10.49
C GLU A 73 -7.85 -4.55 9.47
N SER A 74 -9.01 -4.07 9.93
CA SER A 74 -9.98 -3.40 9.06
C SER A 74 -9.35 -2.18 8.39
N MET A 75 -9.74 -1.89 7.16
CA MET A 75 -9.25 -0.73 6.42
C MET A 75 -9.50 0.60 7.16
N ALA A 76 -10.66 0.76 7.80
CA ALA A 76 -10.98 1.93 8.63
C ALA A 76 -10.00 2.13 9.80
N LYS A 77 -9.68 1.07 10.55
CA LYS A 77 -8.67 1.15 11.62
C LYS A 77 -7.26 1.44 11.09
N ALA A 78 -6.92 0.89 9.92
CA ALA A 78 -5.61 1.07 9.32
C ALA A 78 -5.37 2.51 8.83
N PHE A 79 -6.36 3.11 8.18
CA PHE A 79 -6.21 4.40 7.47
C PHE A 79 -7.05 5.56 8.04
N GLY A 80 -7.90 5.30 9.01
CA GLY A 80 -8.86 6.27 9.57
C GLY A 80 -10.30 5.92 9.20
N GLU A 81 -11.24 6.31 10.05
CA GLU A 81 -12.68 6.15 9.76
C GLU A 81 -13.12 7.09 8.64
N ALA A 82 -14.18 6.69 7.94
CA ALA A 82 -14.80 7.53 6.92
C ALA A 82 -15.33 8.85 7.53
N PRO A 83 -15.30 9.97 6.79
CA PRO A 83 -14.91 10.08 5.39
C PRO A 83 -13.39 10.03 5.21
N LEU A 84 -12.97 9.19 4.26
CA LEU A 84 -11.58 9.16 3.81
C LEU A 84 -11.15 10.57 3.34
N PRO A 85 -9.86 10.93 3.49
CA PRO A 85 -9.32 12.12 2.86
C PRO A 85 -9.69 12.13 1.37
N LYS A 86 -10.15 13.28 0.86
CA LYS A 86 -10.64 13.43 -0.52
C LYS A 86 -9.59 13.14 -1.60
N GLU A 87 -8.31 13.07 -1.22
CA GLU A 87 -7.18 13.11 -2.15
C GLU A 87 -6.67 11.71 -2.48
N SER A 88 -6.02 10.99 -1.54
CA SER A 88 -5.54 9.62 -1.75
C SER A 88 -5.04 8.95 -0.46
N LEU A 89 -5.01 7.61 -0.45
CA LEU A 89 -4.32 6.82 0.58
C LEU A 89 -2.93 6.42 0.08
N HIS A 90 -1.89 6.71 0.86
CA HIS A 90 -0.51 6.36 0.52
C HIS A 90 -0.02 5.17 1.36
N PHE A 91 0.49 4.14 0.69
CA PHE A 91 1.11 2.98 1.32
C PHE A 91 2.25 2.45 0.45
N ILE A 92 3.17 1.71 1.07
CA ILE A 92 4.22 0.98 0.37
C ILE A 92 3.96 -0.51 0.54
N ALA A 93 3.85 -1.21 -0.58
CA ALA A 93 3.80 -2.66 -0.64
C ALA A 93 5.19 -3.20 -1.01
N HIS A 94 5.71 -4.11 -0.21
CA HIS A 94 7.04 -4.68 -0.37
C HIS A 94 7.06 -6.14 0.08
N GLU A 95 8.06 -6.88 -0.39
CA GLU A 95 8.30 -8.25 0.05
C GLU A 95 8.79 -8.27 1.48
N VAL A 96 8.25 -9.19 2.28
CA VAL A 96 8.89 -9.54 3.55
C VAL A 96 10.23 -10.22 3.21
N PRO A 97 11.38 -9.72 3.70
CA PRO A 97 12.65 -10.39 3.46
C PRO A 97 12.57 -11.81 4.04
N ARG A 98 12.67 -12.83 3.18
CA ARG A 98 12.77 -14.22 3.63
C ARG A 98 14.04 -14.33 4.46
N LYS A 99 13.89 -14.51 5.78
CA LYS A 99 15.01 -14.94 6.61
C LYS A 99 15.39 -16.35 6.15
N TYR A 100 16.49 -16.46 5.43
CA TYR A 100 17.15 -17.75 5.23
C TYR A 100 17.66 -18.17 6.61
N SER A 101 16.89 -19.02 7.29
CA SER A 101 17.27 -19.74 8.51
C SER A 101 17.99 -21.04 8.14
#